data_AF-A0A9D7RNW7-F1
#
_entry.id   AF-A0A9D7RNW7-F1
#
_cell.length_a   1.000
_cell.length_b   1.000
_cell.length_c   1.000
_cell.angle_alpha   90.00
_cell.angle_beta   90.00
_cell.angle_gamma   90.00
#
_symmetry.space_group_name_H-M   'P 1'
#
loop_
_entity.id
_entity.type
_entity.pdbx_description
1 polymer ?
#
loop_
_entity_poly.entity_id
_entity_poly.type
_entity_poly.pdbx_seq_one_letter_code
_entity_poly.pdbx_strand_id
1 'polypeptide(L)'
;MTTPKRIICWFSCGAASAAATKLTIVANAGRLPLVVARCVVREEHADNDRFAADCEKWFGVPIVNMLNERYDGSIYEVFRKESYISGVKGAPCTRLLKKQVRQKFEKPTDQHVFGYCAEEQGRWDDFLDANNINAISPVLERGLEHSDCLALIERAGIELPVMYRLGYKHNNCIGCAKATGAGYWNKVRQDFPLMFSRMAVESRRLGVRIVRVGEERIFLDELKPGIGHYKDEPEVQCGIFCEMAEQEYSYR
;
A
#
# COMPACT_ATOMS: atom_id res chain seq x y z
N MET A 1 -21.78 -18.76 4.55
CA MET A 1 -20.32 -18.72 4.33
C MET A 1 -19.71 -20.02 4.83
N THR A 2 -18.76 -20.58 4.09
CA THR A 2 -18.02 -21.79 4.50
C THR A 2 -17.11 -21.49 5.69
N THR A 3 -17.00 -22.42 6.64
CA THR A 3 -16.07 -22.29 7.77
C THR A 3 -14.63 -22.11 7.24
N PRO A 4 -13.89 -21.09 7.70
CA PRO A 4 -12.55 -20.83 7.17
C PRO A 4 -11.60 -21.97 7.53
N LYS A 5 -10.76 -22.36 6.56
CA LYS A 5 -9.76 -23.43 6.73
C LYS A 5 -8.37 -22.90 7.09
N ARG A 6 -8.11 -21.61 6.86
CA ARG A 6 -6.85 -20.92 7.10
C ARG A 6 -7.09 -19.41 7.18
N ILE A 7 -6.23 -18.71 7.89
CA ILE A 7 -6.17 -17.25 7.94
C ILE A 7 -4.99 -16.76 7.10
N ILE A 8 -5.20 -15.73 6.27
CA ILE A 8 -4.12 -15.00 5.58
C ILE A 8 -4.05 -13.58 6.10
N CYS A 9 -2.92 -13.20 6.69
CA CYS A 9 -2.60 -11.83 7.05
C CYS A 9 -1.84 -11.15 5.91
N TRP A 10 -2.47 -10.14 5.29
CA TRP A 10 -1.84 -9.36 4.22
C TRP A 10 -0.96 -8.27 4.80
N PHE A 11 0.34 -8.55 4.86
CA PHE A 11 1.36 -7.68 5.43
C PHE A 11 2.03 -6.84 4.33
N SER A 12 1.95 -5.51 4.45
CA SER A 12 2.45 -4.58 3.43
C SER A 12 3.63 -3.73 3.92
N CYS A 13 4.33 -4.15 4.97
CA CYS A 13 5.37 -3.35 5.64
C CYS A 13 4.88 -2.00 6.19
N GLY A 14 3.57 -1.81 6.35
CA GLY A 14 2.98 -0.65 7.04
C GLY A 14 2.64 -1.00 8.49
N ALA A 15 2.64 0.01 9.37
CA ALA A 15 2.36 -0.18 10.80
C ALA A 15 0.99 -0.84 11.06
N ALA A 16 -0.05 -0.38 10.35
CA ALA A 16 -1.40 -0.96 10.47
C ALA A 16 -1.46 -2.44 10.08
N SER A 17 -0.81 -2.81 8.96
CA SER A 17 -0.75 -4.21 8.53
C SER A 17 0.04 -5.10 9.50
N ALA A 18 1.09 -4.56 10.14
CA ALA A 18 1.85 -5.27 11.15
C ALA A 18 1.03 -5.46 12.44
N ALA A 19 0.37 -4.41 12.92
CA ALA A 19 -0.51 -4.46 14.08
C ALA A 19 -1.67 -5.45 13.87
N ALA A 20 -2.36 -5.37 12.73
CA ALA A 20 -3.43 -6.31 12.36
C ALA A 20 -2.94 -7.76 12.38
N THR A 21 -1.78 -8.02 11.79
CA THR A 21 -1.16 -9.36 11.77
C THR A 21 -0.90 -9.86 13.18
N LYS A 22 -0.27 -9.06 14.06
CA LYS A 22 0.01 -9.47 15.43
C LYS A 22 -1.27 -9.72 16.24
N LEU A 23 -2.26 -8.83 16.14
CA LEU A 23 -3.55 -8.97 16.81
C LEU A 23 -4.24 -10.27 16.40
N THR A 24 -4.25 -10.59 15.10
CA THR A 24 -4.79 -11.86 14.60
C THR A 24 -4.02 -13.05 15.12
N ILE A 25 -2.67 -13.03 15.12
CA ILE A 25 -1.87 -14.16 15.63
C ILE A 25 -2.23 -14.46 17.09
N VAL A 26 -2.30 -13.42 17.93
CA VAL A 26 -2.68 -13.56 19.34
C VAL A 26 -4.11 -14.08 19.47
N ALA A 27 -5.07 -13.49 18.75
CA ALA A 27 -6.47 -13.90 18.83
C ALA A 27 -6.71 -15.32 18.30
N ASN A 28 -5.99 -15.73 17.24
CA ASN A 28 -6.10 -17.06 16.67
C ASN A 28 -5.64 -18.14 17.66
N ALA A 29 -4.60 -17.86 18.47
CA ALA A 29 -4.07 -18.80 19.48
C ALA A 29 -3.82 -20.22 18.93
N GLY A 30 -3.39 -20.31 17.67
CA GLY A 30 -3.13 -21.58 16.99
C GLY A 30 -4.37 -22.38 16.55
N ARG A 31 -5.59 -21.83 16.66
CA ARG A 31 -6.84 -22.53 16.30
C ARG A 31 -6.94 -22.89 14.82
N LEU A 32 -6.48 -22.01 13.94
CA LEU A 32 -6.40 -22.25 12.50
C LEU A 32 -4.96 -22.08 11.99
N PRO A 33 -4.59 -22.78 10.89
CA PRO A 33 -3.40 -22.44 10.14
C PRO A 33 -3.41 -20.95 9.76
N LEU A 34 -2.27 -20.27 9.90
CA LEU A 34 -2.13 -18.85 9.61
C LEU A 34 -0.90 -18.63 8.72
N VAL A 35 -1.06 -17.80 7.69
CA VAL A 35 0.02 -17.37 6.80
C VAL A 35 0.11 -15.85 6.81
N VAL A 36 1.32 -15.32 6.98
CA VAL A 36 1.62 -13.90 6.74
C VAL A 36 2.13 -13.76 5.32
N ALA A 37 1.45 -12.97 4.50
CA ALA A 37 1.71 -12.84 3.07
C ALA A 37 2.04 -11.39 2.68
N ARG A 38 3.16 -11.18 1.98
CA ARG A 38 3.63 -9.87 1.52
C ARG A 38 3.75 -9.83 0.00
N CYS A 39 3.06 -8.89 -0.63
CA CYS A 39 3.25 -8.57 -2.05
C CYS A 39 4.36 -7.53 -2.19
N VAL A 40 5.53 -7.95 -2.68
CA VAL A 40 6.72 -7.11 -2.84
C VAL A 40 6.56 -6.21 -4.08
N VAL A 41 6.90 -4.93 -3.93
CA VAL A 41 7.01 -3.97 -5.04
C VAL A 41 8.39 -3.32 -4.98
N ARG A 42 9.14 -3.35 -6.08
CA ARG A 42 10.56 -2.96 -6.12
C ARG A 42 10.81 -1.50 -5.76
N GLU A 43 9.85 -0.62 -6.02
CA GLU A 43 9.97 0.81 -5.75
C GLU A 43 9.51 1.22 -4.34
N GLU A 44 9.17 0.26 -3.47
CA GLU A 44 9.09 0.49 -2.03
C GLU A 44 10.50 0.69 -1.43
N HIS A 45 10.60 1.36 -0.30
CA HIS A 45 11.89 1.66 0.32
C HIS A 45 12.59 0.36 0.77
N ALA A 46 13.90 0.24 0.53
CA ALA A 46 14.67 -0.99 0.83
C ALA A 46 14.65 -1.37 2.33
N ASP A 47 14.48 -0.39 3.21
CA ASP A 47 14.26 -0.60 4.65
C ASP A 47 13.06 -1.51 4.97
N ASN A 48 12.11 -1.68 4.04
CA ASN A 48 11.00 -2.61 4.21
C ASN A 48 11.46 -4.05 4.46
N ASP A 49 12.62 -4.46 3.95
CA ASP A 49 13.13 -5.81 4.19
C ASP A 49 13.68 -5.98 5.61
N ARG A 50 14.33 -4.95 6.16
CA ARG A 50 14.67 -4.92 7.59
C ARG A 50 13.40 -4.94 8.44
N PHE A 51 12.46 -4.05 8.17
CA PHE A 51 11.21 -3.98 8.92
C PHE A 51 10.41 -5.29 8.85
N ALA A 52 10.39 -5.95 7.69
CA ALA A 52 9.77 -7.26 7.54
C ALA A 52 10.48 -8.32 8.40
N ALA A 53 11.81 -8.34 8.44
CA ALA A 53 12.57 -9.28 9.27
C ALA A 53 12.32 -9.07 10.78
N ASP A 54 12.24 -7.82 11.23
CA ASP A 54 11.91 -7.50 12.63
C ASP A 54 10.46 -7.90 12.96
N CYS A 55 9.52 -7.62 12.05
CA CYS A 55 8.15 -8.06 12.14
C CYS A 55 8.03 -9.60 12.18
N GLU A 56 8.78 -10.32 11.34
CA GLU A 56 8.77 -11.79 11.30
C GLU A 56 9.14 -12.40 12.66
N LYS A 57 10.21 -11.87 13.30
CA LYS A 57 10.59 -12.25 14.66
C LYS A 57 9.48 -11.96 15.67
N TRP A 58 8.85 -10.80 15.55
CA TRP A 58 7.77 -10.39 16.45
C TRP A 58 6.49 -11.21 16.25
N PHE A 59 6.17 -11.59 15.02
CA PHE A 59 5.04 -12.45 14.68
C PHE A 59 5.27 -13.89 15.15
N GLY A 60 6.52 -14.37 15.11
CA GLY A 60 6.85 -15.78 15.37
C GLY A 60 6.37 -16.72 14.26
N VAL A 61 6.09 -16.16 13.07
CA VAL A 61 5.60 -16.86 11.88
C VAL A 61 6.34 -16.30 10.66
N PRO A 62 6.85 -17.14 9.75
CA PRO A 62 7.57 -16.67 8.56
C PRO A 62 6.65 -15.89 7.62
N ILE A 63 7.23 -14.91 6.92
CA ILE A 63 6.56 -14.10 5.92
C ILE A 63 6.75 -14.72 4.53
N VAL A 64 5.64 -15.00 3.86
CA VAL A 64 5.63 -15.45 2.47
C VAL A 64 5.70 -14.23 1.56
N ASN A 65 6.88 -13.98 0.98
CA ASN A 65 7.07 -12.93 -0.02
C ASN A 65 6.60 -13.40 -1.40
N MET A 66 5.82 -12.57 -2.08
CA MET A 66 5.30 -12.81 -3.41
C MET A 66 5.58 -11.61 -4.31
N LEU A 67 5.80 -11.88 -5.59
CA LEU A 67 6.14 -10.87 -6.58
C LEU A 67 5.36 -11.17 -7.86
N ASN A 68 4.98 -10.13 -8.61
CA ASN A 68 4.50 -10.32 -9.97
C ASN A 68 5.68 -10.53 -10.93
N GLU A 69 5.89 -11.76 -11.40
CA GLU A 69 7.00 -12.12 -12.30
C GLU A 69 6.91 -11.42 -13.67
N ARG A 70 5.70 -11.22 -14.21
CA ARG A 70 5.51 -10.61 -15.55
C ARG A 70 6.06 -9.19 -15.62
N TYR A 71 6.02 -8.45 -14.52
CA TYR A 71 6.52 -7.07 -14.43
C TYR A 71 7.72 -6.96 -13.48
N ASP A 72 8.31 -8.10 -13.10
CA ASP A 72 9.41 -8.15 -12.14
C ASP A 72 9.14 -7.34 -10.85
N GLY A 73 7.87 -7.28 -10.43
CA GLY A 73 7.40 -6.45 -9.30
C GLY A 73 7.69 -4.95 -9.39
N SER A 74 8.03 -4.41 -10.57
CA SER A 74 8.35 -2.99 -10.75
C SER A 74 7.16 -2.21 -11.29
N ILE A 75 6.86 -1.06 -10.67
CA ILE A 75 5.85 -0.13 -11.17
C ILE A 75 6.25 0.46 -12.52
N TYR A 76 7.55 0.60 -12.79
CA TYR A 76 8.04 1.17 -14.05
C TYR A 76 7.91 0.18 -15.21
N GLU A 77 8.10 -1.12 -14.94
CA GLU A 77 7.77 -2.19 -15.90
C GLU A 77 6.27 -2.17 -16.23
N VAL A 78 5.41 -1.94 -15.23
CA VAL A 78 3.97 -1.77 -15.43
C VAL A 78 3.70 -0.55 -16.32
N PHE A 79 4.25 0.62 -16.01
CA PHE A 79 4.01 1.83 -16.81
C PHE A 79 4.50 1.70 -18.25
N ARG A 80 5.61 0.98 -18.47
CA ARG A 80 6.13 0.73 -19.82
C ARG A 80 5.22 -0.21 -20.61
N LYS A 81 4.80 -1.34 -20.02
CA LYS A 81 4.04 -2.38 -20.71
C LYS A 81 2.56 -2.04 -20.87
N GLU A 82 1.97 -1.33 -19.91
CA GLU A 82 0.57 -0.91 -19.95
C GLU A 82 0.37 0.48 -20.59
N SER A 83 1.46 1.21 -20.86
CA SER A 83 1.42 2.61 -21.32
C SER A 83 0.51 3.51 -20.48
N TYR A 84 0.48 3.28 -19.16
CA TYR A 84 -0.43 3.95 -18.23
C TYR A 84 0.18 4.06 -16.83
N ILE A 85 0.12 5.25 -16.20
CA ILE A 85 0.66 5.51 -14.85
C ILE A 85 -0.44 5.42 -13.78
N SER A 86 -1.43 6.30 -13.89
CA SER A 86 -2.59 6.37 -13.00
C SER A 86 -3.59 7.38 -13.56
N GLY A 87 -4.88 7.19 -13.27
CA GLY A 87 -5.91 8.16 -13.62
C GLY A 87 -7.29 7.62 -13.29
N VAL A 88 -8.28 7.91 -14.14
CA VAL A 88 -9.69 7.50 -13.93
C VAL A 88 -9.86 5.98 -13.78
N LYS A 89 -9.00 5.17 -14.41
CA LYS A 89 -9.01 3.70 -14.29
C LYS A 89 -8.18 3.20 -13.11
N GLY A 90 -7.81 4.08 -12.18
CA GLY A 90 -6.94 3.78 -11.05
C GLY A 90 -5.47 3.67 -11.45
N ALA A 91 -4.66 3.10 -10.56
CA ALA A 91 -3.26 2.83 -10.84
C ALA A 91 -3.08 1.34 -11.20
N PRO A 92 -2.57 1.00 -12.40
CA PRO A 92 -2.42 -0.37 -12.84
C PRO A 92 -1.44 -1.15 -11.97
N CYS A 93 -0.49 -0.48 -11.30
CA CYS A 93 0.41 -1.13 -10.35
C CYS A 93 -0.34 -1.74 -9.15
N THR A 94 -1.42 -1.12 -8.67
CA THR A 94 -2.25 -1.67 -7.59
C THR A 94 -2.94 -2.97 -8.05
N ARG A 95 -3.56 -2.96 -9.23
CA ARG A 95 -4.20 -4.15 -9.80
C ARG A 95 -3.19 -5.27 -10.07
N LEU A 96 -2.12 -4.95 -10.82
CA LEU A 96 -1.21 -5.96 -11.37
C LEU A 96 -0.23 -6.50 -10.31
N LEU A 97 0.34 -5.62 -9.48
CA LEU A 97 1.41 -6.01 -8.55
C LEU A 97 0.88 -6.41 -7.17
N LYS A 98 -0.36 -6.02 -6.81
CA LYS A 98 -0.95 -6.33 -5.50
C LYS A 98 -2.19 -7.23 -5.64
N LYS A 99 -3.25 -6.76 -6.28
CA LYS A 99 -4.53 -7.50 -6.36
C LYS A 99 -4.41 -8.84 -7.08
N GLN A 100 -3.84 -8.87 -8.28
CA GLN A 100 -3.67 -10.12 -9.03
C GLN A 100 -2.70 -11.11 -8.36
N VAL A 101 -1.68 -10.60 -7.66
CA VAL A 101 -0.77 -11.46 -6.87
C VAL A 101 -1.53 -12.12 -5.73
N ARG A 102 -2.34 -11.35 -5.01
CA ARG A 102 -3.24 -11.85 -3.97
C ARG A 102 -4.22 -12.90 -4.53
N GLN A 103 -4.91 -12.59 -5.63
CA GLN A 103 -5.94 -13.44 -6.24
C GLN A 103 -5.38 -14.80 -6.69
N LYS A 104 -4.11 -14.85 -7.11
CA LYS A 104 -3.42 -16.10 -7.45
C LYS A 104 -3.05 -16.94 -6.22
N PHE A 105 -2.91 -16.33 -5.06
CA PHE A 105 -2.48 -16.99 -3.83
C PHE A 105 -3.65 -17.42 -2.93
N GLU A 106 -4.72 -16.64 -2.93
CA GLU A 106 -5.90 -16.88 -2.09
C GLU A 106 -6.74 -18.07 -2.54
N LYS A 107 -7.49 -18.63 -1.59
CA LYS A 107 -8.47 -19.68 -1.80
C LYS A 107 -9.84 -19.21 -1.30
N PRO A 108 -10.95 -19.67 -1.89
CA PRO A 108 -12.31 -19.31 -1.43
C PRO A 108 -12.65 -19.69 0.02
N THR A 109 -11.79 -20.46 0.69
CA THR A 109 -11.97 -20.90 2.09
C THR A 109 -11.03 -20.19 3.07
N ASP A 110 -10.28 -19.20 2.60
CA ASP A 110 -9.42 -18.39 3.46
C ASP A 110 -10.27 -17.31 4.17
N GLN A 111 -9.89 -16.98 5.41
CA GLN A 111 -10.26 -15.72 6.05
C GLN A 111 -9.12 -14.73 5.86
N HIS A 112 -9.43 -13.55 5.34
CA HIS A 112 -8.46 -12.52 5.03
C HIS A 112 -8.36 -11.49 6.14
N VAL A 113 -7.15 -11.12 6.50
CA VAL A 113 -6.86 -10.09 7.48
C VAL A 113 -6.15 -8.95 6.78
N PHE A 114 -6.74 -7.77 6.93
CA PHE A 114 -6.27 -6.51 6.36
C PHE A 114 -6.02 -5.49 7.48
N GLY A 115 -5.14 -4.52 7.22
CA GLY A 115 -4.75 -3.50 8.19
C GLY A 115 -5.38 -2.15 7.89
N TYR A 116 -6.71 -2.07 7.89
CA TYR A 116 -7.42 -0.79 7.86
C TYR A 116 -7.55 -0.24 9.29
N CYS A 117 -7.32 1.05 9.46
CA CYS A 117 -7.49 1.75 10.73
C CYS A 117 -8.91 2.31 10.89
N ALA A 118 -9.27 2.78 12.09
CA ALA A 118 -10.60 3.28 12.40
C ALA A 118 -11.04 4.45 11.49
N GLU A 119 -10.12 5.34 11.16
CA GLU A 119 -10.32 6.47 10.26
C GLU A 119 -10.54 6.07 8.78
N GLU A 120 -10.39 4.79 8.45
CA GLU A 120 -10.54 4.26 7.08
C GLU A 120 -11.83 3.47 6.85
N GLN A 121 -12.83 3.56 7.76
CA GLN A 121 -14.09 2.79 7.68
C GLN A 121 -14.73 2.81 6.29
N GLY A 122 -14.89 3.98 5.67
CA GLY A 122 -15.49 4.07 4.33
C GLY A 122 -14.72 3.27 3.27
N ARG A 123 -13.38 3.30 3.31
CA ARG A 123 -12.54 2.53 2.38
C ARG A 123 -12.53 1.03 2.67
N TRP A 124 -12.84 0.64 3.90
CA TRP A 124 -13.03 -0.76 4.28
C TRP A 124 -14.36 -1.27 3.73
N ASP A 125 -15.43 -0.49 3.85
CA ASP A 125 -16.75 -0.82 3.32
C ASP A 125 -16.69 -0.98 1.79
N ASP A 126 -16.08 -0.01 1.09
CA ASP A 126 -15.86 -0.07 -0.37
C ASP A 126 -15.08 -1.32 -0.80
N PHE A 127 -14.10 -1.73 0.01
CA PHE A 127 -13.30 -2.91 -0.27
C PHE A 127 -14.11 -4.20 -0.12
N LEU A 128 -14.93 -4.31 0.91
CA LEU A 128 -15.80 -5.46 1.13
C LEU A 128 -16.80 -5.61 -0.01
N ASP A 129 -17.44 -4.52 -0.41
CA ASP A 129 -18.38 -4.48 -1.53
C ASP A 129 -17.71 -4.90 -2.85
N ALA A 130 -16.46 -4.47 -3.06
CA ALA A 130 -15.72 -4.78 -4.28
C ALA A 130 -15.20 -6.22 -4.41
N ASN A 131 -15.04 -6.93 -3.29
CA ASN A 131 -14.37 -8.23 -3.30
C ASN A 131 -15.27 -9.39 -2.89
N ASN A 132 -16.29 -9.14 -2.06
CA ASN A 132 -17.18 -10.18 -1.54
C ASN A 132 -16.41 -11.42 -1.00
N ILE A 133 -15.34 -11.16 -0.25
CA ILE A 133 -14.48 -12.17 0.38
C ILE A 133 -14.70 -12.18 1.91
N ASN A 134 -14.42 -13.31 2.57
CA ASN A 134 -14.41 -13.37 4.03
C ASN A 134 -13.20 -12.61 4.57
N ALA A 135 -13.39 -11.35 4.96
CA ALA A 135 -12.31 -10.49 5.40
C ALA A 135 -12.64 -9.75 6.71
N ILE A 136 -11.60 -9.50 7.51
CA ILE A 136 -11.66 -8.72 8.75
C ILE A 136 -10.53 -7.69 8.80
N SER A 137 -10.73 -6.64 9.58
CA SER A 137 -9.69 -5.67 9.93
C SER A 137 -9.61 -5.53 11.46
N PRO A 138 -8.74 -6.30 12.14
CA PRO A 138 -8.67 -6.32 13.60
C PRO A 138 -8.34 -4.98 14.26
N VAL A 139 -7.66 -4.09 13.52
CA VAL A 139 -7.28 -2.74 13.97
C VAL A 139 -8.51 -1.84 14.00
N LEU A 140 -9.23 -1.74 12.86
CA LEU A 140 -10.49 -1.02 12.74
C LEU A 140 -11.56 -1.56 13.71
N GLU A 141 -11.71 -2.88 13.85
CA GLU A 141 -12.67 -3.49 14.79
C GLU A 141 -12.43 -3.09 16.26
N ARG A 142 -11.20 -2.69 16.59
CA ARG A 142 -10.80 -2.23 17.94
C ARG A 142 -10.80 -0.71 18.07
N GLY A 143 -11.20 0.02 17.03
CA GLY A 143 -11.18 1.48 17.02
C GLY A 143 -9.78 2.08 17.08
N LEU A 144 -8.76 1.34 16.62
CA LEU A 144 -7.38 1.81 16.64
C LEU A 144 -7.10 2.68 15.41
N GLU A 145 -6.48 3.83 15.64
CA GLU A 145 -6.03 4.73 14.58
C GLU A 145 -4.64 4.34 14.06
N HIS A 146 -4.21 4.95 12.95
CA HIS A 146 -2.85 4.74 12.43
C HIS A 146 -1.77 5.12 13.46
N SER A 147 -2.01 6.18 14.23
CA SER A 147 -1.13 6.63 15.30
C SER A 147 -0.95 5.57 16.40
N ASP A 148 -2.02 4.86 16.77
CA ASP A 148 -1.96 3.74 17.70
C ASP A 148 -1.14 2.59 17.14
N CYS A 149 -1.27 2.31 15.84
CA CYS A 149 -0.48 1.29 15.16
C CYS A 149 1.01 1.62 15.19
N LEU A 150 1.40 2.87 14.94
CA LEU A 150 2.79 3.31 15.07
C LEU A 150 3.31 3.06 16.49
N ALA A 151 2.55 3.49 17.49
CA ALA A 151 2.94 3.33 18.89
C ALA A 151 3.02 1.85 19.33
N LEU A 152 2.19 0.95 18.76
CA LEU A 152 2.29 -0.49 19.00
C LEU A 152 3.61 -1.08 18.51
N ILE A 153 4.07 -0.64 17.33
CA ILE A 153 5.34 -1.10 16.74
C ILE A 153 6.52 -0.60 17.58
N GLU A 154 6.51 0.67 17.99
CA GLU A 154 7.55 1.23 18.85
C GLU A 154 7.60 0.55 20.22
N ARG A 155 6.45 0.30 20.87
CA ARG A 155 6.38 -0.45 22.14
C ARG A 155 6.86 -1.90 22.01
N ALA A 156 6.77 -2.49 20.82
CA ALA A 156 7.34 -3.80 20.54
C ALA A 156 8.88 -3.76 20.37
N GLY A 157 9.50 -2.58 20.49
CA GLY A 157 10.94 -2.38 20.28
C GLY A 157 11.35 -2.45 18.82
N ILE A 158 10.40 -2.30 17.89
CA ILE A 158 10.67 -2.37 16.45
C ILE A 158 10.81 -0.95 15.91
N GLU A 159 11.90 -0.68 15.20
CA GLU A 159 12.12 0.61 14.56
C GLU A 159 11.16 0.78 13.37
N LEU A 160 10.39 1.88 13.38
CA LEU A 160 9.46 2.23 12.30
C LEU A 160 10.17 2.32 10.95
N PRO A 161 9.51 1.93 9.84
CA PRO A 161 10.06 2.09 8.49
C PRO A 161 10.59 3.50 8.21
N VAL A 162 11.69 3.59 7.47
CA VAL A 162 12.36 4.87 7.12
C VAL A 162 11.39 5.92 6.57
N MET A 163 10.39 5.54 5.76
CA MET A 163 9.42 6.50 5.23
C MET A 163 8.66 7.25 6.34
N TYR A 164 8.23 6.58 7.41
CA TYR A 164 7.59 7.24 8.55
C TYR A 164 8.57 8.15 9.29
N ARG A 165 9.83 7.75 9.45
CA ARG A 165 10.87 8.57 10.10
C ARG A 165 11.22 9.82 9.30
N LEU A 166 11.13 9.74 7.97
CA LEU A 166 11.23 10.88 7.07
C LEU A 166 9.97 11.76 7.10
N GLY A 167 8.95 11.40 7.88
CA GLY A 167 7.72 12.16 8.04
C GLY A 167 6.69 11.91 6.94
N TYR A 168 6.83 10.86 6.12
CA TYR A 168 5.76 10.43 5.23
C TYR A 168 4.63 9.79 6.02
N LYS A 169 3.38 10.15 5.69
CA LYS A 169 2.17 9.61 6.33
C LYS A 169 2.00 8.10 6.10
N HIS A 170 2.56 7.57 5.00
CA HIS A 170 2.41 6.18 4.57
C HIS A 170 3.70 5.59 4.03
N ASN A 171 3.92 4.29 4.28
CA ASN A 171 5.08 3.54 3.80
C ASN A 171 4.87 2.93 2.40
N ASN A 172 4.48 3.78 1.43
CA ASN A 172 4.24 3.37 0.05
C ASN A 172 5.55 3.34 -0.77
N CYS A 173 5.44 3.03 -2.08
CA CYS A 173 6.52 3.28 -3.04
C CYS A 173 7.04 4.73 -2.95
N ILE A 174 8.34 4.89 -3.13
CA ILE A 174 8.98 6.20 -3.23
C ILE A 174 8.49 6.87 -4.52
N GLY A 175 7.76 7.98 -4.40
CA GLY A 175 7.06 8.60 -5.53
C GLY A 175 5.86 7.79 -6.00
N CYS A 176 4.91 7.45 -5.11
CA CYS A 176 3.70 6.70 -5.49
C CYS A 176 2.94 7.43 -6.60
N ALA A 177 2.68 6.73 -7.70
CA ALA A 177 2.01 7.28 -8.89
C ALA A 177 0.61 7.85 -8.63
N LYS A 178 -0.05 7.44 -7.53
CA LYS A 178 -1.36 7.96 -7.12
C LYS A 178 -1.28 9.35 -6.47
N ALA A 179 -0.08 9.80 -6.10
CA ALA A 179 0.09 11.09 -5.47
C ALA A 179 -0.03 12.20 -6.49
N THR A 180 -0.88 13.16 -6.17
CA THR A 180 -1.14 14.33 -7.01
C THR A 180 -0.66 15.62 -6.36
N GLY A 181 -0.42 15.60 -5.05
CA GLY A 181 0.00 16.76 -4.28
C GLY A 181 1.39 17.27 -4.64
N ALA A 182 1.50 18.58 -4.84
CA ALA A 182 2.75 19.27 -5.14
C ALA A 182 3.76 19.19 -3.99
N GLY A 183 3.28 19.28 -2.75
CA GLY A 183 4.07 19.14 -1.53
C GLY A 183 4.68 17.75 -1.40
N TYR A 184 3.90 16.70 -1.63
CA TYR A 184 4.41 15.32 -1.68
C TYR A 184 5.54 15.18 -2.69
N TRP A 185 5.33 15.65 -3.93
CA TRP A 185 6.33 15.52 -4.98
C TRP A 185 7.58 16.38 -4.74
N ASN A 186 7.44 17.57 -4.15
CA ASN A 186 8.59 18.37 -3.71
C ASN A 186 9.34 17.73 -2.54
N LYS A 187 8.65 17.04 -1.63
CA LYS A 187 9.30 16.25 -0.59
C LYS A 187 10.08 15.07 -1.20
N VAL A 188 9.48 14.32 -2.12
CA VAL A 188 10.18 13.25 -2.88
C VAL A 188 11.38 13.80 -3.66
N ARG A 189 11.29 15.02 -4.22
CA ARG A 189 12.43 15.69 -4.87
C ARG A 189 13.61 15.91 -3.92
N GLN A 190 13.33 16.30 -2.68
CA GLN A 190 14.35 16.57 -1.67
C GLN A 190 14.95 15.29 -1.12
N ASP A 191 14.10 14.35 -0.70
CA ASP A 191 14.54 13.13 -0.01
C ASP A 191 15.06 12.06 -0.99
N PHE A 192 14.50 12.00 -2.21
CA PHE A 192 14.76 10.95 -3.20
C PHE A 192 14.86 11.51 -4.64
N PRO A 193 15.83 12.38 -4.93
CA PRO A 193 15.92 13.10 -6.21
C PRO A 193 15.98 12.18 -7.44
N LEU A 194 16.64 11.03 -7.33
CA LEU A 194 16.71 10.05 -8.43
C LEU A 194 15.33 9.46 -8.76
N MET A 195 14.52 9.16 -7.75
CA MET A 195 13.16 8.64 -7.94
C MET A 195 12.23 9.71 -8.50
N PHE A 196 12.38 10.95 -8.02
CA PHE A 196 11.70 12.11 -8.59
C PHE A 196 12.00 12.26 -10.09
N SER A 197 13.28 12.29 -10.47
CA SER A 197 13.71 12.40 -11.87
C SER A 197 13.22 11.24 -12.72
N ARG A 198 13.27 10.01 -12.20
CA ARG A 198 12.78 8.83 -12.92
C ARG A 198 11.28 8.92 -13.21
N MET A 199 10.47 9.33 -12.23
CA MET A 199 9.04 9.54 -12.47
C MET A 199 8.77 10.69 -13.45
N ALA A 200 9.55 11.77 -13.40
CA ALA A 200 9.39 12.90 -14.31
C ALA A 200 9.62 12.50 -15.78
N VAL A 201 10.66 11.69 -16.03
CA VAL A 201 10.92 11.13 -17.36
C VAL A 201 9.75 10.27 -17.84
N GLU A 202 9.20 9.41 -16.97
CA GLU A 202 8.05 8.56 -17.32
C GLU A 202 6.76 9.35 -17.55
N SER A 203 6.53 10.37 -16.72
CA SER A 203 5.43 11.33 -16.88
C SER A 203 5.49 12.01 -18.26
N ARG A 204 6.67 12.45 -18.70
CA ARG A 204 6.88 13.02 -20.04
C ARG A 204 6.70 11.99 -21.15
N ARG A 205 7.34 10.82 -21.02
CA ARG A 205 7.27 9.74 -22.01
C ARG A 205 5.83 9.34 -22.33
N LEU A 206 4.95 9.32 -21.33
CA LEU A 206 3.55 8.95 -21.48
C LEU A 206 2.61 10.14 -21.67
N GLY A 207 3.11 11.38 -21.67
CA GLY A 207 2.27 12.57 -21.79
C GLY A 207 1.32 12.80 -20.60
N VAL A 208 1.63 12.26 -19.42
CA VAL A 208 0.75 12.27 -18.24
C VAL A 208 1.16 13.38 -17.27
N ARG A 209 0.24 14.32 -17.00
CA ARG A 209 0.40 15.37 -15.99
C ARG A 209 -0.05 14.89 -14.61
N ILE A 210 0.88 14.38 -13.81
CA ILE A 210 0.58 13.67 -12.54
C ILE A 210 0.38 14.61 -11.35
N VAL A 211 0.94 15.82 -11.38
CA VAL A 211 0.89 16.77 -10.25
C VAL A 211 -0.28 17.72 -10.45
N ARG A 212 -0.93 18.10 -9.35
CA ARG A 212 -1.95 19.15 -9.29
C ARG A 212 -1.39 20.37 -8.56
N VAL A 213 -1.49 21.54 -9.19
CA VAL A 213 -1.17 22.84 -8.60
C VAL A 213 -2.40 23.71 -8.78
N GLY A 214 -3.13 23.98 -7.69
CA GLY A 214 -4.45 24.59 -7.77
C GLY A 214 -5.45 23.72 -8.54
N GLU A 215 -6.04 24.26 -9.61
CA GLU A 215 -6.96 23.53 -10.48
C GLU A 215 -6.27 22.84 -11.66
N GLU A 216 -5.01 23.18 -11.92
CA GLU A 216 -4.29 22.70 -13.08
C GLU A 216 -3.51 21.42 -12.79
N ARG A 217 -3.43 20.57 -13.82
CA ARG A 217 -2.51 19.43 -13.86
C ARG A 217 -1.27 19.83 -14.63
N ILE A 218 -0.09 19.58 -14.07
CA ILE A 218 1.20 19.87 -14.71
C ILE A 218 2.07 18.62 -14.81
N PHE A 219 3.07 18.66 -15.68
CA PHE A 219 4.10 17.62 -15.69
C PHE A 219 4.96 17.72 -14.43
N LEU A 220 5.52 16.58 -13.99
CA LEU A 220 6.27 16.55 -12.74
C LEU A 220 7.52 17.43 -12.78
N ASP A 221 8.19 17.52 -13.93
CA ASP A 221 9.37 18.37 -14.14
C ASP A 221 9.06 19.88 -14.21
N GLU A 222 7.80 20.26 -14.42
CA GLU A 222 7.35 21.67 -14.37
C GLU A 222 7.09 22.17 -12.94
N LEU A 223 6.99 21.26 -11.98
CA LEU A 223 6.74 21.60 -10.59
C LEU A 223 7.89 22.46 -10.04
N LYS A 224 7.61 23.67 -9.59
CA LYS A 224 8.64 24.51 -8.96
C LYS A 224 8.95 24.04 -7.54
N PRO A 225 10.22 24.09 -7.09
CA PRO A 225 10.56 23.80 -5.70
C PRO A 225 9.76 24.68 -4.73
N GLY A 226 9.36 24.13 -3.59
CA GLY A 226 8.65 24.87 -2.53
C GLY A 226 7.14 25.06 -2.75
N ILE A 227 6.59 24.61 -3.88
CA ILE A 227 5.13 24.61 -4.11
C ILE A 227 4.46 23.46 -3.37
N GLY A 228 3.36 23.75 -2.69
CA GLY A 228 2.58 22.79 -1.90
C GLY A 228 3.17 22.53 -0.52
N HIS A 229 2.33 22.08 0.42
CA HIS A 229 2.72 21.79 1.79
C HIS A 229 2.26 20.38 2.16
N TYR A 230 3.20 19.43 2.15
CA TYR A 230 2.90 18.00 2.24
C TYR A 230 2.04 17.61 3.46
N LYS A 231 2.21 18.29 4.60
CA LYS A 231 1.45 17.97 5.82
C LYS A 231 -0.04 18.23 5.65
N ASP A 232 -0.42 19.21 4.83
CA ASP A 232 -1.81 19.61 4.63
C ASP A 232 -2.46 18.84 3.48
N GLU A 233 -1.67 18.09 2.71
CA GLU A 233 -2.17 17.35 1.57
C GLU A 233 -2.92 16.08 2.01
N PRO A 234 -3.97 15.69 1.26
CA PRO A 234 -4.67 14.43 1.49
C PRO A 234 -3.71 13.25 1.48
N GLU A 235 -4.04 12.25 2.28
CA GLU A 235 -3.22 11.06 2.36
C GLU A 235 -3.29 10.25 1.07
N VAL A 236 -2.13 9.88 0.56
CA VAL A 236 -2.02 8.94 -0.55
C VAL A 236 -1.69 7.60 0.05
N GLN A 237 -2.62 6.65 -0.02
CA GLN A 237 -2.42 5.30 0.51
C GLN A 237 -2.38 4.27 -0.61
N CYS A 238 -1.34 3.43 -0.67
CA CYS A 238 -1.06 2.49 -1.77
C CYS A 238 -0.99 1.04 -1.24
N GLY A 239 -2.12 0.35 -1.07
CA GLY A 239 -2.17 -1.08 -0.69
C GLY A 239 -3.14 -1.91 -1.55
N ILE A 240 -3.35 -3.19 -1.16
CA ILE A 240 -4.47 -4.03 -1.66
C ILE A 240 -5.82 -3.31 -1.46
N PHE A 241 -5.82 -2.34 -0.55
CA PHE A 241 -6.90 -1.53 -0.01
C PHE A 241 -7.51 -0.46 -0.93
N CYS A 242 -7.15 -0.41 -2.20
CA CYS A 242 -7.50 0.69 -3.09
C CYS A 242 -8.11 0.14 -4.37
N GLU A 243 -9.41 -0.17 -4.30
CA GLU A 243 -10.13 -0.85 -5.38
C GLU A 243 -11.26 -0.02 -6.02
N MET A 244 -11.42 1.25 -5.63
CA MET A 244 -12.54 2.09 -6.08
C MET A 244 -12.52 2.53 -7.55
N ALA A 245 -11.49 2.22 -8.34
CA ALA A 245 -11.40 2.73 -9.71
C ALA A 245 -11.82 1.75 -10.82
N GLU A 246 -12.20 0.52 -10.49
CA GLU A 246 -12.52 -0.51 -11.50
C GLU A 246 -14.02 -0.82 -11.62
N GLN A 247 -14.84 -0.49 -10.62
CA GLN A 247 -16.26 -0.84 -10.62
C GLN A 247 -17.11 -0.02 -11.61
N GLU A 248 -16.76 1.24 -11.90
CA GLU A 248 -17.53 2.05 -12.86
C GLU A 248 -17.38 1.60 -14.33
N TYR A 249 -16.39 0.77 -14.65
CA TYR A 249 -16.09 0.37 -16.03
C TYR A 249 -16.32 -1.12 -16.33
N SER A 250 -16.61 -1.95 -15.34
CA SER A 250 -16.85 -3.39 -15.54
C SER A 250 -18.26 -3.70 -16.06
N TYR A 251 -19.12 -2.67 -16.21
CA TYR A 251 -20.50 -2.75 -16.70
C TYR A 251 -20.75 -1.90 -17.97
N ARG A 252 -19.73 -1.65 -18.80
CA ARG A 252 -19.93 -1.10 -20.16
C ARG A 252 -19.16 -1.89 -21.21
#